data_AF-A0A7S1V3K4-F1
#
_entry.id   AF-A0A7S1V3K4-F1
#
_cell.length_a   1.000
_cell.length_b   1.000
_cell.length_c   1.000
_cell.angle_alpha   90.00
_cell.angle_beta   90.00
_cell.angle_gamma   90.00
#
_symmetry.space_group_name_H-M   'P 1'
#
loop_
_entity.id
_entity.type
_entity.pdbx_description
1 polymer ?
#
loop_
_entity_poly.entity_id
_entity_poly.type
_entity_poly.pdbx_seq_one_letter_code
_entity_poly.pdbx_strand_id
1 'polypeptide(L)'
;GVISMMYKLFSPPQHGPHIKSMACLVKAETEGGNDEEEWRIRRLGPFVGNGGFDWHRMQITDPFNLQATELGLPGDGYVVTGHFLAPVAASGEVLGNPPIHIHHANMNPQPRSTNFSRIGQWHGDSQCLESDGGTSCYLRVLPQGYGFPIEAGVPLHLDADLNDVRPPGSPDMEFYLESAVRVRPNKPAQLKETPLNEVGVLILGTPARTRWWKSTDFAGTYFVPTSTPSALWCTARLPVSGTYVAGHHYTHQGIFQEALIFSGVSPQDLGLNVAGGPFTMDEPWEPWVPSQSGWADGEDAMLALRHHVMTNFRKVKKSCLEAKKAQCQSQPRLVFKLNQTAFDENG
;
A
#
# COMPACT_ATOMS: atom_id res chain seq x y z
N GLY A 1 12.08 36.91 -10.32
CA GLY A 1 11.94 37.24 -8.88
C GLY A 1 13.04 36.55 -8.09
N VAL A 2 13.60 37.20 -7.07
CA VAL A 2 14.79 36.78 -6.29
C VAL A 2 14.77 35.30 -5.87
N ILE A 3 13.59 34.73 -5.58
CA ILE A 3 13.41 33.31 -5.24
C ILE A 3 13.82 32.35 -6.39
N SER A 4 13.49 32.67 -7.63
CA SER A 4 13.90 31.86 -8.81
C SER A 4 15.40 31.92 -9.06
N MET A 5 16.03 33.06 -8.73
CA MET A 5 17.49 33.21 -8.83
C MET A 5 18.21 32.43 -7.73
N MET A 6 17.69 32.41 -6.50
CA MET A 6 18.21 31.57 -5.42
C MET A 6 18.04 30.07 -5.71
N TYR A 7 16.89 29.64 -6.24
CA TYR A 7 16.73 28.25 -6.69
C TYR A 7 17.82 27.86 -7.68
N LYS A 8 18.11 28.67 -8.70
CA LYS A 8 19.18 28.37 -9.67
C LYS A 8 20.59 28.36 -9.07
N LEU A 9 20.85 29.14 -8.02
CA LEU A 9 22.17 29.22 -7.36
C LEU A 9 22.41 28.07 -6.37
N PHE A 10 21.35 27.52 -5.76
CA PHE A 10 21.44 26.47 -4.76
C PHE A 10 20.91 25.11 -5.22
N SER A 11 20.30 25.03 -6.41
CA SER A 11 19.97 23.75 -7.02
C SER A 11 21.25 23.00 -7.32
N PRO A 12 21.36 21.72 -6.91
CA PRO A 12 22.49 20.91 -7.33
C PRO A 12 22.54 20.86 -8.86
N PRO A 13 23.74 20.77 -9.46
CA PRO A 13 23.86 20.60 -10.89
C PRO A 13 23.06 19.39 -11.35
N GLN A 14 22.43 19.50 -12.52
CA GLN A 14 21.68 18.40 -13.09
C GLN A 14 22.60 17.17 -13.21
N HIS A 15 22.22 16.07 -12.57
CA HIS A 15 22.96 14.82 -12.59
C HIS A 15 22.21 13.79 -13.41
N GLY A 16 22.94 13.01 -14.20
CA GLY A 16 22.39 11.95 -15.03
C GLY A 16 21.80 12.42 -16.38
N PRO A 17 21.27 11.46 -17.16
CA PRO A 17 20.69 11.72 -18.47
C PRO A 17 19.41 12.56 -18.39
N HIS A 18 19.01 13.13 -19.53
CA HIS A 18 17.69 13.74 -19.63
C HIS A 18 16.58 12.71 -19.45
N ILE A 19 15.67 12.97 -18.51
CA ILE A 19 14.47 12.16 -18.32
C ILE A 19 13.57 12.28 -19.55
N LYS A 20 13.27 11.14 -20.14
CA LYS A 20 12.28 10.93 -21.19
C LYS A 20 10.96 10.49 -20.58
N SER A 21 9.90 10.75 -21.33
CA SER A 21 8.56 10.37 -20.95
C SER A 21 7.87 9.71 -22.13
N MET A 22 7.47 8.46 -21.95
CA MET A 22 6.87 7.61 -22.98
C MET A 22 5.48 7.20 -22.52
N ALA A 23 4.50 7.27 -23.42
CA ALA A 23 3.13 6.84 -23.15
C ALA A 23 2.70 5.76 -24.13
N CYS A 24 1.89 4.82 -23.65
CA CYS A 24 1.29 3.78 -24.46
C CYS A 24 -0.17 3.58 -24.02
N LEU A 25 -1.02 3.22 -24.98
CA LEU A 25 -2.41 2.83 -24.74
C LEU A 25 -2.58 1.43 -25.31
N VAL A 26 -3.07 0.51 -24.48
CA VAL A 26 -3.29 -0.89 -24.84
C VAL A 26 -4.72 -1.26 -24.48
N LYS A 27 -5.42 -1.99 -25.35
CA LYS A 27 -6.75 -2.52 -25.01
C LYS A 27 -6.62 -3.55 -23.88
N ALA A 28 -7.51 -3.51 -22.90
CA ALA A 28 -7.48 -4.48 -21.83
C ALA A 28 -8.09 -5.80 -22.31
N GLU A 29 -7.39 -6.90 -22.06
CA GLU A 29 -7.95 -8.24 -22.22
C GLU A 29 -8.99 -8.44 -21.10
N THR A 30 -10.26 -8.57 -21.48
CA THR A 30 -11.36 -8.81 -20.53
C THR A 30 -12.01 -10.15 -20.82
N GLU A 31 -12.20 -10.96 -19.78
CA GLU A 31 -13.03 -12.16 -19.86
C GLU A 31 -14.47 -11.72 -20.15
N GLY A 32 -14.90 -11.86 -21.41
CA GLY A 32 -16.23 -11.45 -21.87
C GLY A 32 -16.25 -10.33 -22.93
N GLY A 33 -15.09 -9.84 -23.38
CA GLY A 33 -15.02 -8.96 -24.57
C GLY A 33 -15.58 -7.55 -24.35
N ASN A 34 -15.41 -6.97 -23.16
CA ASN A 34 -15.74 -5.57 -22.95
C ASN A 34 -14.62 -4.68 -23.55
N ASP A 35 -14.77 -4.35 -24.84
CA ASP A 35 -13.82 -3.59 -25.65
C ASP A 35 -13.60 -2.13 -25.19
N GLU A 36 -14.31 -1.70 -24.15
CA GLU A 36 -14.25 -0.33 -23.61
C GLU A 36 -13.15 -0.12 -22.55
N GLU A 37 -12.57 -1.19 -22.01
CA GLU A 37 -11.45 -1.07 -21.06
C GLU A 37 -10.11 -0.91 -21.76
N GLU A 38 -9.25 -0.05 -21.23
CA GLU A 38 -7.89 0.17 -21.75
C GLU A 38 -6.88 0.39 -20.62
N TRP A 39 -5.66 -0.04 -20.83
CA TRP A 39 -4.50 0.31 -20.05
C TRP A 39 -3.87 1.58 -20.62
N ARG A 40 -3.70 2.59 -19.77
CA ARG A 40 -2.89 3.78 -20.06
C ARG A 40 -1.59 3.66 -19.29
N ILE A 41 -0.49 3.58 -20.01
CA ILE A 41 0.83 3.27 -19.48
C ILE A 41 1.73 4.50 -19.66
N ARG A 42 2.52 4.81 -18.63
CA ARG A 42 3.51 5.88 -18.61
C ARG A 42 4.84 5.34 -18.11
N ARG A 43 5.89 5.47 -18.92
CA ARG A 43 7.27 5.15 -18.54
C ARG A 43 8.10 6.43 -18.43
N LEU A 44 8.84 6.56 -17.33
CA LEU A 44 9.66 7.73 -16.99
C LEU A 44 11.09 7.29 -16.66
N GLY A 45 12.07 7.98 -17.22
CA GLY A 45 13.49 7.66 -17.07
C GLY A 45 14.25 8.02 -18.35
N PRO A 46 15.51 7.65 -18.52
CA PRO A 46 16.26 6.76 -17.63
C PRO A 46 16.68 7.43 -16.32
N PHE A 47 16.60 6.68 -15.24
CA PHE A 47 17.35 6.90 -14.01
C PHE A 47 18.63 6.07 -14.08
N VAL A 48 19.69 6.55 -13.43
CA VAL A 48 20.96 5.84 -13.34
C VAL A 48 21.35 5.79 -11.87
N GLY A 49 21.41 4.58 -11.32
CA GLY A 49 21.88 4.33 -9.95
C GLY A 49 23.24 3.66 -9.94
N ASN A 50 24.02 3.87 -8.87
CA ASN A 50 25.33 3.26 -8.63
C ASN A 50 25.42 2.51 -7.28
N GLY A 51 24.27 2.10 -6.76
CA GLY A 51 24.11 1.46 -5.46
C GLY A 51 24.22 2.44 -4.28
N GLY A 52 24.40 1.90 -3.07
CA GLY A 52 24.58 2.66 -1.84
C GLY A 52 23.35 3.44 -1.39
N PHE A 53 22.15 2.95 -1.71
CA PHE A 53 20.89 3.66 -1.51
C PHE A 53 20.83 4.97 -2.30
N ASP A 54 21.28 4.98 -3.56
CA ASP A 54 21.13 6.14 -4.43
C ASP A 54 19.64 6.50 -4.58
N TRP A 55 19.27 7.75 -4.29
CA TRP A 55 17.88 8.19 -4.17
C TRP A 55 17.39 8.87 -5.44
N HIS A 56 16.27 8.39 -5.97
CA HIS A 56 15.59 8.99 -7.10
C HIS A 56 14.18 9.40 -6.67
N ARG A 57 13.91 10.71 -6.70
CA ARG A 57 12.61 11.29 -6.39
C ARG A 57 12.00 11.91 -7.63
N MET A 58 10.73 11.63 -7.86
CA MET A 58 10.00 12.24 -8.96
C MET A 58 8.54 12.53 -8.61
N GLN A 59 7.98 13.47 -9.36
CA GLN A 59 6.60 13.90 -9.23
C GLN A 59 6.07 14.26 -10.62
N ILE A 60 4.92 13.70 -11.01
CA ILE A 60 4.26 13.98 -12.29
C ILE A 60 2.76 14.19 -12.08
N THR A 61 2.24 15.19 -12.78
CA THR A 61 0.80 15.47 -12.84
C THR A 61 0.24 14.99 -14.17
N ASP A 62 -0.91 14.33 -14.08
CA ASP A 62 -1.64 13.68 -15.15
C ASP A 62 -0.81 12.75 -16.05
N PRO A 63 -0.10 11.75 -15.49
CA PRO A 63 0.75 10.85 -16.29
C PRO A 63 -0.01 10.07 -17.37
N PHE A 64 -1.34 10.00 -17.28
CA PHE A 64 -2.21 9.18 -18.14
C PHE A 64 -3.19 10.01 -18.99
N ASN A 65 -3.03 11.34 -19.03
CA ASN A 65 -3.89 12.26 -19.77
C ASN A 65 -5.39 12.04 -19.49
N LEU A 66 -5.75 11.88 -18.21
CA LEU A 66 -7.14 11.69 -17.79
C LEU A 66 -7.90 13.01 -17.66
N GLN A 67 -7.18 14.14 -17.57
CA GLN A 67 -7.82 15.47 -17.65
C GLN A 67 -8.33 15.79 -19.06
N ALA A 68 -7.73 15.20 -20.09
CA ALA A 68 -7.94 15.61 -21.47
C ALA A 68 -9.42 15.46 -21.87
N THR A 69 -10.10 16.60 -21.95
CA THR A 69 -11.46 16.77 -22.48
C THR A 69 -11.52 16.52 -24.00
N GLU A 70 -10.38 16.30 -24.66
CA GLU A 70 -10.21 16.20 -26.11
C GLU A 70 -10.90 14.99 -26.75
N LEU A 71 -11.37 14.00 -25.98
CA LEU A 71 -12.11 12.87 -26.51
C LEU A 71 -13.60 13.18 -26.79
N GLY A 72 -14.07 14.41 -26.55
CA GLY A 72 -15.43 14.84 -26.90
C GLY A 72 -16.54 14.10 -26.16
N LEU A 73 -16.19 13.35 -25.10
CA LEU A 73 -17.15 12.68 -24.24
C LEU A 73 -17.66 13.68 -23.19
N PRO A 74 -18.98 13.88 -23.07
CA PRO A 74 -19.53 14.79 -22.09
C PRO A 74 -19.19 14.29 -20.69
N GLY A 75 -18.53 15.15 -19.89
CA GLY A 75 -18.67 15.28 -18.43
C GLY A 75 -18.45 14.10 -17.49
N ASP A 76 -18.33 12.85 -17.95
CA ASP A 76 -18.66 11.72 -17.08
C ASP A 76 -17.44 11.10 -16.36
N GLY A 77 -16.21 11.43 -16.74
CA GLY A 77 -14.99 10.97 -16.08
C GLY A 77 -14.60 9.52 -16.40
N TYR A 78 -13.71 8.94 -15.58
CA TYR A 78 -13.22 7.56 -15.75
C TYR A 78 -13.48 6.74 -14.50
N VAL A 79 -13.54 5.41 -14.65
CA VAL A 79 -13.42 4.48 -13.53
C VAL A 79 -12.10 3.74 -13.67
N VAL A 80 -11.23 3.83 -12.67
CA VAL A 80 -10.00 3.04 -12.60
C VAL A 80 -10.32 1.68 -12.01
N THR A 81 -10.10 0.61 -12.78
CA THR A 81 -10.40 -0.79 -12.41
C THR A 81 -9.14 -1.62 -12.17
N GLY A 82 -7.96 -1.04 -12.36
CA GLY A 82 -6.67 -1.66 -12.07
C GLY A 82 -5.54 -0.64 -12.15
N HIS A 83 -4.42 -0.95 -11.53
CA HIS A 83 -3.25 -0.09 -11.50
C HIS A 83 -1.96 -0.90 -11.40
N PHE A 84 -0.87 -0.35 -11.92
CA PHE A 84 0.47 -0.92 -11.87
C PHE A 84 1.48 0.19 -11.62
N LEU A 85 2.51 -0.11 -10.84
CA LEU A 85 3.68 0.74 -10.70
C LEU A 85 4.87 -0.11 -10.30
N ALA A 86 5.94 -0.06 -11.09
CA ALA A 86 7.18 -0.74 -10.75
C ALA A 86 8.39 -0.07 -11.41
N PRO A 87 9.59 -0.21 -10.81
CA PRO A 87 10.81 0.03 -11.54
C PRO A 87 10.98 -1.04 -12.62
N VAL A 88 11.49 -0.66 -13.79
CA VAL A 88 11.72 -1.56 -14.92
C VAL A 88 13.06 -1.29 -15.58
N ALA A 89 13.70 -2.33 -16.12
CA ALA A 89 14.88 -2.18 -16.96
C ALA A 89 14.54 -1.55 -18.31
N ALA A 90 15.55 -1.16 -19.09
CA ALA A 90 15.37 -0.66 -20.46
C ALA A 90 14.58 -1.65 -21.36
N SER A 91 14.76 -2.95 -21.13
CA SER A 91 14.03 -4.05 -21.80
C SER A 91 12.54 -4.10 -21.46
N GLY A 92 12.10 -3.45 -20.37
CA GLY A 92 10.77 -3.59 -19.80
C GLY A 92 10.64 -4.71 -18.77
N GLU A 93 11.72 -5.44 -18.46
CA GLU A 93 11.75 -6.37 -17.33
C GLU A 93 11.45 -5.63 -16.02
N VAL A 94 10.51 -6.16 -15.23
CA VAL A 94 10.15 -5.57 -13.94
C VAL A 94 11.25 -5.87 -12.92
N LEU A 95 11.80 -4.81 -12.33
CA LEU A 95 12.82 -4.92 -11.31
C LEU A 95 12.13 -5.05 -9.94
N GLY A 96 12.52 -6.07 -9.19
CA GLY A 96 12.12 -6.19 -7.80
C GLY A 96 13.07 -5.44 -6.87
N ASN A 97 12.88 -5.72 -5.58
CA ASN A 97 13.79 -5.35 -4.52
C ASN A 97 14.45 -6.61 -3.93
N PRO A 98 15.78 -6.79 -4.10
CA PRO A 98 16.71 -5.96 -4.89
C PRO A 98 16.49 -6.09 -6.43
N PRO A 99 17.02 -5.18 -7.27
CA PRO A 99 17.96 -4.09 -6.95
C PRO A 99 17.33 -2.71 -6.70
N ILE A 100 16.07 -2.48 -7.07
CA ILE A 100 15.41 -1.18 -6.87
C ILE A 100 14.31 -1.31 -5.82
N HIS A 101 14.47 -0.57 -4.73
CA HIS A 101 13.49 -0.48 -3.66
C HIS A 101 12.55 0.71 -3.88
N ILE A 102 11.24 0.46 -3.89
CA ILE A 102 10.23 1.52 -3.86
C ILE A 102 10.09 2.00 -2.41
N HIS A 103 10.78 3.06 -2.02
CA HIS A 103 10.65 3.59 -0.66
C HIS A 103 9.25 4.16 -0.41
N HIS A 104 8.73 4.91 -1.38
CA HIS A 104 7.36 5.42 -1.35
C HIS A 104 6.90 5.72 -2.76
N ALA A 105 5.72 5.25 -3.17
CA ALA A 105 5.04 5.80 -4.33
C ALA A 105 3.54 5.90 -4.09
N ASN A 106 2.91 6.96 -4.58
CA ASN A 106 1.47 7.14 -4.44
C ASN A 106 0.84 7.61 -5.75
N MET A 107 -0.35 7.11 -6.02
CA MET A 107 -1.21 7.56 -7.11
C MET A 107 -2.53 8.06 -6.55
N ASN A 108 -2.82 9.35 -6.73
CA ASN A 108 -4.00 10.00 -6.15
C ASN A 108 -4.58 11.06 -7.10
N PRO A 109 -5.90 11.27 -7.14
CA PRO A 109 -6.50 12.43 -7.78
C PRO A 109 -6.13 13.74 -7.07
N GLN A 110 -6.08 14.84 -7.81
CA GLN A 110 -5.88 16.19 -7.27
C GLN A 110 -7.05 17.15 -7.61
N PRO A 111 -7.55 17.97 -6.67
CA PRO A 111 -7.12 18.06 -5.27
C PRO A 111 -7.51 16.78 -4.50
N ARG A 112 -6.74 16.46 -3.45
CA ARG A 112 -7.10 15.36 -2.55
C ARG A 112 -8.39 15.75 -1.83
N SER A 113 -9.54 15.30 -2.31
CA SER A 113 -10.84 15.64 -1.72
C SER A 113 -11.08 14.88 -0.41
N THR A 114 -10.58 13.64 -0.30
CA THR A 114 -10.69 12.79 0.91
C THR A 114 -9.52 11.80 1.04
N ASN A 115 -9.30 11.25 2.24
CA ASN A 115 -8.35 10.15 2.46
C ASN A 115 -8.68 8.88 1.65
N PHE A 116 -9.93 8.71 1.21
CA PHE A 116 -10.40 7.57 0.42
C PHE A 116 -10.04 7.65 -1.06
N SER A 117 -9.68 8.84 -1.54
CA SER A 117 -9.46 9.09 -2.96
C SER A 117 -8.20 8.45 -3.54
N ARG A 118 -7.32 7.87 -2.69
CA ARG A 118 -6.09 7.22 -3.18
C ARG A 118 -6.42 6.02 -4.04
N ILE A 119 -5.79 5.91 -5.20
CA ILE A 119 -5.94 4.76 -6.10
C ILE A 119 -4.96 3.66 -5.67
N GLY A 120 -3.72 4.04 -5.42
CA GLY A 120 -2.66 3.09 -5.11
C GLY A 120 -1.56 3.72 -4.26
N GLN A 121 -0.94 2.88 -3.45
CA GLN A 121 0.22 3.20 -2.65
C GLN A 121 1.17 1.99 -2.71
N TRP A 122 2.43 2.27 -3.02
CA TRP A 122 3.48 1.28 -3.13
C TRP A 122 4.65 1.64 -2.20
N HIS A 123 5.20 0.59 -1.61
CA HIS A 123 6.28 0.58 -0.63
C HIS A 123 7.17 -0.62 -0.91
N GLY A 124 8.27 -0.76 -0.16
CA GLY A 124 9.20 -1.89 -0.32
C GLY A 124 8.52 -3.24 -0.16
N ASP A 125 7.48 -3.30 0.68
CA ASP A 125 6.65 -4.48 0.94
C ASP A 125 5.50 -4.68 -0.06
N SER A 126 5.43 -3.89 -1.13
CA SER A 126 4.46 -4.11 -2.20
C SER A 126 4.84 -5.25 -3.15
N GLN A 127 6.08 -5.76 -3.05
CA GLN A 127 6.49 -7.02 -3.64
C GLN A 127 6.11 -8.18 -2.70
N CYS A 128 5.44 -9.20 -3.23
CA CYS A 128 5.18 -10.43 -2.48
C CYS A 128 6.33 -11.43 -2.64
N LEU A 129 6.32 -12.50 -1.85
CA LEU A 129 7.26 -13.62 -2.00
C LEU A 129 7.27 -14.11 -3.45
N GLU A 130 8.43 -14.59 -3.91
CA GLU A 130 8.55 -15.14 -5.28
C GLU A 130 7.56 -16.28 -5.50
N SER A 131 7.36 -17.13 -4.49
CA SER A 131 6.35 -18.21 -4.50
C SER A 131 4.91 -17.72 -4.63
N ASP A 132 4.66 -16.46 -4.25
CA ASP A 132 3.34 -15.82 -4.24
C ASP A 132 3.16 -14.84 -5.43
N GLY A 133 4.13 -14.80 -6.36
CA GLY A 133 4.08 -14.02 -7.60
C GLY A 133 5.17 -12.94 -7.75
N GLY A 134 6.00 -12.71 -6.72
CA GLY A 134 7.13 -11.80 -6.79
C GLY A 134 6.73 -10.38 -7.19
N THR A 135 7.31 -9.90 -8.29
CA THR A 135 7.04 -8.58 -8.87
C THR A 135 5.63 -8.44 -9.46
N SER A 136 4.90 -9.53 -9.67
CA SER A 136 3.51 -9.49 -10.14
C SER A 136 2.59 -8.77 -9.15
N CYS A 137 2.96 -8.72 -7.87
CA CYS A 137 2.17 -8.03 -6.83
C CYS A 137 2.17 -6.50 -6.95
N TYR A 138 3.04 -5.93 -7.80
CA TYR A 138 2.96 -4.51 -8.17
C TYR A 138 1.72 -4.17 -9.01
N LEU A 139 1.16 -5.16 -9.71
CA LEU A 139 -0.09 -5.05 -10.45
C LEU A 139 -1.26 -5.37 -9.51
N ARG A 140 -2.26 -4.49 -9.49
CA ARG A 140 -3.54 -4.78 -8.84
C ARG A 140 -4.68 -4.56 -9.81
N VAL A 141 -5.55 -5.55 -9.87
CA VAL A 141 -6.76 -5.53 -10.69
C VAL A 141 -7.94 -5.73 -9.75
N LEU A 142 -8.91 -4.83 -9.82
CA LEU A 142 -10.10 -4.90 -8.99
C LEU A 142 -11.07 -5.96 -9.56
N PRO A 143 -11.86 -6.64 -8.70
CA PRO A 143 -12.91 -7.53 -9.16
C PRO A 143 -13.91 -6.80 -10.06
N GLN A 144 -14.58 -7.55 -10.95
CA GLN A 144 -15.62 -6.98 -11.81
C GLN A 144 -16.69 -6.25 -10.98
N GLY A 145 -17.10 -5.07 -11.44
CA GLY A 145 -18.07 -4.23 -10.74
C GLY A 145 -17.47 -3.35 -9.64
N TYR A 146 -16.15 -3.36 -9.42
CA TYR A 146 -15.45 -2.46 -8.50
C TYR A 146 -14.57 -1.46 -9.25
N GLY A 147 -14.37 -0.27 -8.67
CA GLY A 147 -13.51 0.74 -9.28
C GLY A 147 -13.38 2.03 -8.48
N PHE A 148 -12.36 2.81 -8.80
CA PHE A 148 -12.17 4.17 -8.28
C PHE A 148 -12.77 5.16 -9.29
N PRO A 149 -13.90 5.83 -8.97
CA PRO A 149 -14.43 6.88 -9.84
C PRO A 149 -13.49 8.09 -9.81
N ILE A 150 -13.09 8.54 -10.99
CA ILE A 150 -12.29 9.75 -11.22
C ILE A 150 -13.18 10.76 -11.93
N GLU A 151 -13.48 11.85 -11.23
CA GLU A 151 -14.27 12.96 -11.78
C GLU A 151 -13.62 13.54 -13.04
N ALA A 152 -14.45 13.99 -13.98
CA ALA A 152 -13.97 14.62 -15.21
C ALA A 152 -13.11 15.86 -14.90
N GLY A 153 -11.96 15.97 -15.58
CA GLY A 153 -11.02 17.09 -15.41
C GLY A 153 -10.16 17.02 -14.15
N VAL A 154 -10.32 15.99 -13.30
CA VAL A 154 -9.47 15.76 -12.13
C VAL A 154 -8.22 14.98 -12.56
N PRO A 155 -7.01 15.58 -12.48
CA PRO A 155 -5.76 14.89 -12.82
C PRO A 155 -5.45 13.81 -11.79
N LEU A 156 -4.81 12.75 -12.25
CA LEU A 156 -4.05 11.89 -11.36
C LEU A 156 -2.66 12.47 -11.11
N HIS A 157 -2.19 12.30 -9.90
CA HIS A 157 -0.88 12.68 -9.47
C HIS A 157 -0.12 11.43 -9.06
N LEU A 158 1.11 11.33 -9.55
CA LEU A 158 2.03 10.27 -9.21
C LEU A 158 3.29 10.89 -8.59
N ASP A 159 3.61 10.46 -7.39
CA ASP A 159 4.87 10.75 -6.70
C ASP A 159 5.57 9.44 -6.37
N ALA A 160 6.89 9.41 -6.50
CA ALA A 160 7.70 8.22 -6.25
C ALA A 160 9.10 8.58 -5.72
N ASP A 161 9.52 7.87 -4.69
CA ASP A 161 10.84 7.82 -4.08
C ASP A 161 11.37 6.38 -4.23
N LEU A 162 12.44 6.23 -4.99
CA LEU A 162 13.07 4.96 -5.32
C LEU A 162 14.52 4.95 -4.84
N ASN A 163 15.02 3.76 -4.47
CA ASN A 163 16.42 3.56 -4.11
C ASN A 163 17.07 2.47 -4.94
N ASP A 164 18.28 2.74 -5.43
CA ASP A 164 19.20 1.68 -5.82
C ASP A 164 19.89 1.12 -4.57
N VAL A 165 19.44 -0.06 -4.12
CA VAL A 165 19.92 -0.69 -2.87
C VAL A 165 21.09 -1.63 -3.08
N ARG A 166 21.65 -1.70 -4.30
CA ARG A 166 22.88 -2.47 -4.56
C ARG A 166 24.04 -1.94 -3.70
N PRO A 167 25.12 -2.71 -3.51
CA PRO A 167 26.28 -2.24 -2.75
C PRO A 167 26.84 -0.92 -3.30
N PRO A 168 27.35 0.00 -2.44
CA PRO A 168 27.97 1.24 -2.89
C PRO A 168 29.09 1.00 -3.93
N GLY A 169 29.09 1.78 -5.00
CA GLY A 169 30.09 1.65 -6.07
C GLY A 169 29.80 0.51 -7.06
N SER A 170 28.56 0.01 -7.07
CA SER A 170 28.09 -0.90 -8.11
C SER A 170 28.15 -0.23 -9.49
N PRO A 171 28.33 -0.99 -10.59
CA PRO A 171 28.27 -0.42 -11.93
C PRO A 171 26.96 0.33 -12.18
N ASP A 172 27.04 1.41 -12.94
CA ASP A 172 25.86 2.19 -13.35
C ASP A 172 24.78 1.26 -13.91
N MET A 173 23.57 1.38 -13.36
CA MET A 173 22.39 0.65 -13.84
C MET A 173 21.34 1.65 -14.29
N GLU A 174 20.97 1.53 -15.55
CA GLU A 174 19.85 2.25 -16.11
C GLU A 174 18.53 1.57 -15.76
N PHE A 175 17.58 2.33 -15.23
CA PHE A 175 16.22 1.85 -14.99
C PHE A 175 15.19 2.96 -15.23
N TYR A 176 13.91 2.58 -15.24
CA TYR A 176 12.78 3.45 -15.48
C TYR A 176 11.73 3.20 -14.42
N LEU A 177 10.85 4.17 -14.18
CA LEU A 177 9.59 3.95 -13.48
C LEU A 177 8.50 3.74 -14.53
N GLU A 178 7.85 2.59 -14.51
CA GLU A 178 6.66 2.35 -15.30
C GLU A 178 5.43 2.35 -14.39
N SER A 179 4.40 3.06 -14.82
CA SER A 179 3.11 3.13 -14.13
C SER A 179 2.00 2.95 -15.14
N ALA A 180 0.91 2.33 -14.72
CA ALA A 180 -0.26 2.17 -15.56
C ALA A 180 -1.56 2.23 -14.75
N VAL A 181 -2.63 2.65 -15.42
CA VAL A 181 -4.00 2.51 -14.93
C VAL A 181 -4.84 1.82 -15.97
N ARG A 182 -5.65 0.86 -15.53
CA ARG A 182 -6.73 0.31 -16.35
C ARG A 182 -7.97 1.14 -16.11
N VAL A 183 -8.50 1.71 -17.17
CA VAL A 183 -9.63 2.63 -17.11
C VAL A 183 -10.74 2.17 -18.05
N ARG A 184 -11.95 2.58 -17.70
CA ARG A 184 -13.11 2.59 -18.60
C ARG A 184 -13.84 3.91 -18.49
N PRO A 185 -14.55 4.36 -19.54
CA PRO A 185 -15.43 5.51 -19.43
C PRO A 185 -16.45 5.28 -18.31
N ASN A 186 -16.62 6.27 -17.44
CA ASN A 186 -17.72 6.24 -16.49
C ASN A 186 -18.98 6.67 -17.25
N LYS A 187 -19.95 5.77 -17.44
CA LYS A 187 -21.20 6.07 -18.16
C LYS A 187 -22.38 5.94 -17.19
N PRO A 188 -22.91 7.03 -16.63
CA PRO A 188 -23.96 6.99 -15.61
C PRO A 188 -25.21 6.22 -16.04
N ALA A 189 -25.53 6.22 -17.35
CA ALA A 189 -26.65 5.47 -17.90
C ALA A 189 -26.47 3.94 -17.81
N GLN A 190 -25.25 3.42 -17.96
CA GLN A 190 -24.93 1.99 -17.86
C GLN A 190 -24.84 1.49 -16.42
N LEU A 191 -24.55 2.38 -15.45
CA LEU A 191 -24.54 2.04 -14.02
C LEU A 191 -25.90 1.56 -13.50
N LYS A 192 -27.00 1.83 -14.23
CA LYS A 192 -28.33 1.33 -13.90
C LYS A 192 -28.47 -0.18 -14.11
N GLU A 193 -27.67 -0.78 -14.99
CA GLU A 193 -27.73 -2.21 -15.31
C GLU A 193 -26.70 -3.04 -14.53
N THR A 194 -25.55 -2.45 -14.18
CA THR A 194 -24.56 -3.06 -13.28
C THR A 194 -23.97 -1.99 -12.36
N PRO A 195 -24.42 -1.92 -11.10
CA PRO A 195 -23.95 -0.91 -10.16
C PRO A 195 -22.43 -1.01 -9.95
N LEU A 196 -21.75 0.13 -10.02
CA LEU A 196 -20.35 0.25 -9.61
C LEU A 196 -20.29 0.24 -8.07
N ASN A 197 -19.49 -0.65 -7.51
CA ASN A 197 -19.07 -0.60 -6.13
C ASN A 197 -17.82 0.27 -6.05
N GLU A 198 -17.98 1.48 -5.53
CA GLU A 198 -16.86 2.40 -5.35
C GLU A 198 -15.85 1.83 -4.36
N VAL A 199 -14.57 1.90 -4.73
CA VAL A 199 -13.45 1.51 -3.89
C VAL A 199 -12.81 2.77 -3.32
N GLY A 200 -12.47 2.71 -2.04
CA GLY A 200 -11.63 3.71 -1.39
C GLY A 200 -10.53 3.04 -0.59
N VAL A 201 -9.37 3.68 -0.50
CA VAL A 201 -8.27 3.20 0.33
C VAL A 201 -8.35 3.85 1.70
N LEU A 202 -8.39 3.04 2.75
CA LEU A 202 -8.26 3.50 4.13
C LEU A 202 -6.90 3.07 4.68
N ILE A 203 -6.07 4.07 4.99
CA ILE A 203 -4.85 3.83 5.76
C ILE A 203 -5.25 3.71 7.23
N LEU A 204 -5.16 2.49 7.75
CA LEU A 204 -5.29 2.24 9.18
C LEU A 204 -3.96 2.61 9.84
N GLY A 205 -3.92 3.80 10.42
CA GLY A 205 -2.76 4.21 11.22
C GLY A 205 -2.56 3.24 12.39
N THR A 206 -1.31 2.86 12.64
CA THR A 206 -0.92 2.23 13.89
C THR A 206 -0.74 3.32 14.95
N PRO A 207 -0.96 3.02 16.25
CA PRO A 207 -0.65 3.97 17.29
C PRO A 207 0.83 4.32 17.22
N ALA A 208 1.10 5.61 17.09
CA ALA A 208 2.45 6.16 17.03
C ALA A 208 2.69 7.06 18.24
N ARG A 209 3.94 7.08 18.70
CA ARG A 209 4.37 8.02 19.73
C ARG A 209 4.40 9.43 19.14
N THR A 210 3.88 10.42 19.87
CA THR A 210 3.81 11.82 19.41
C THR A 210 4.54 12.77 20.38
N ARG A 211 5.88 12.76 20.38
CA ARG A 211 6.69 13.76 21.11
C ARG A 211 7.04 14.91 20.18
N TRP A 212 6.48 16.10 20.44
CA TRP A 212 6.63 17.28 19.56
C TRP A 212 8.08 17.72 19.32
N TRP A 213 9.02 17.32 20.19
CA TRP A 213 10.45 17.62 20.07
C TRP A 213 11.24 16.54 19.33
N LYS A 214 10.63 15.43 18.91
CA LYS A 214 11.27 14.36 18.13
C LYS A 214 10.73 14.37 16.71
N SER A 215 11.55 14.78 15.74
CA SER A 215 11.18 14.81 14.32
C SER A 215 10.66 13.46 13.80
N THR A 216 11.23 12.36 14.30
CA THR A 216 10.82 10.98 13.94
C THR A 216 9.38 10.66 14.34
N ASP A 217 8.87 11.25 15.40
CA ASP A 217 7.52 10.99 15.92
C ASP A 217 6.45 11.62 15.01
N PHE A 218 6.80 12.64 14.20
CA PHE A 218 5.90 13.24 13.22
C PHE A 218 5.71 12.40 11.95
N ALA A 219 6.52 11.35 11.75
CA ALA A 219 6.32 10.43 10.64
C ALA A 219 5.09 9.53 10.84
N GLY A 220 4.50 9.50 12.05
CA GLY A 220 3.38 8.62 12.36
C GLY A 220 3.76 7.13 12.36
N THR A 221 5.04 6.84 12.62
CA THR A 221 5.60 5.48 12.69
C THR A 221 5.67 4.99 14.13
N TYR A 222 5.70 3.67 14.32
CA TYR A 222 5.98 3.04 15.60
C TYR A 222 7.35 2.37 15.57
N PHE A 223 7.94 2.17 16.75
CA PHE A 223 9.20 1.47 16.88
C PHE A 223 8.98 -0.03 16.75
N VAL A 224 9.84 -0.73 16.03
CA VAL A 224 9.85 -2.21 15.94
C VAL A 224 11.26 -2.69 16.29
N PRO A 225 11.44 -3.49 17.35
CA PRO A 225 12.72 -4.14 17.62
C PRO A 225 13.15 -5.01 16.44
N THR A 226 14.36 -4.80 15.92
CA THR A 226 14.89 -5.57 14.78
C THR A 226 15.58 -6.88 15.20
N SER A 227 15.92 -7.02 16.48
CA SER A 227 16.71 -8.15 17.00
C SER A 227 15.90 -9.16 17.80
N THR A 228 14.60 -8.92 18.01
CA THR A 228 13.75 -9.82 18.80
C THR A 228 12.34 -9.85 18.21
N PRO A 229 11.66 -11.02 18.17
CA PRO A 229 10.27 -11.10 17.79
C PRO A 229 9.40 -10.20 18.68
N SER A 230 8.49 -9.47 18.06
CA SER A 230 7.57 -8.57 18.76
C SER A 230 6.22 -8.54 18.06
N ALA A 231 5.18 -8.15 18.78
CA ALA A 231 3.85 -8.02 18.23
C ALA A 231 3.22 -6.70 18.67
N LEU A 232 2.46 -6.07 17.77
CA LEU A 232 1.65 -4.90 18.08
C LEU A 232 0.20 -5.23 17.73
N TRP A 233 -0.74 -4.75 18.54
CA TRP A 233 -2.16 -4.81 18.21
C TRP A 233 -2.85 -3.49 18.48
N CYS A 234 -3.77 -3.12 17.61
CA CYS A 234 -4.58 -1.92 17.75
C CYS A 234 -6.00 -2.15 17.25
N THR A 235 -6.90 -1.24 17.60
CA THR A 235 -8.27 -1.24 17.08
C THR A 235 -8.48 0.01 16.25
N ALA A 236 -9.09 -0.14 15.09
CA ALA A 236 -9.54 0.97 14.27
C ALA A 236 -11.05 0.90 14.06
N ARG A 237 -11.66 2.06 13.79
CA ARG A 237 -13.05 2.18 13.39
C ARG A 237 -13.11 2.63 11.94
N LEU A 238 -13.82 1.89 11.11
CA LEU A 238 -14.12 2.34 9.75
C LEU A 238 -15.07 3.53 9.85
N PRO A 239 -14.76 4.68 9.24
CA PRO A 239 -15.62 5.87 9.30
C PRO A 239 -16.85 5.73 8.40
N VAL A 240 -16.91 4.68 7.57
CA VAL A 240 -17.99 4.36 6.66
C VAL A 240 -18.32 2.87 6.73
N SER A 241 -19.58 2.51 6.42
CA SER A 241 -19.95 1.12 6.16
C SER A 241 -19.38 0.70 4.80
N GLY A 242 -18.88 -0.54 4.69
CA GLY A 242 -18.41 -1.08 3.43
C GLY A 242 -17.99 -2.53 3.55
N THR A 243 -17.63 -3.12 2.40
CA THR A 243 -17.02 -4.44 2.34
C THR A 243 -15.53 -4.25 2.13
N TYR A 244 -14.72 -4.86 3.00
CA TYR A 244 -13.29 -4.94 2.79
C TYR A 244 -13.02 -5.80 1.55
N VAL A 245 -12.33 -5.23 0.55
CA VAL A 245 -12.02 -5.92 -0.71
C VAL A 245 -10.63 -6.55 -0.64
N ALA A 246 -9.64 -5.77 -0.22
CA ALA A 246 -8.26 -6.19 -0.08
C ALA A 246 -7.54 -5.25 0.89
N GLY A 247 -6.34 -5.65 1.32
CA GLY A 247 -5.45 -4.78 2.06
C GLY A 247 -4.02 -5.25 1.93
N HIS A 248 -3.12 -4.33 2.22
CA HIS A 248 -1.69 -4.52 2.16
C HIS A 248 -1.07 -3.91 3.41
N HIS A 249 0.10 -4.41 3.80
CA HIS A 249 0.85 -3.72 4.82
C HIS A 249 1.50 -2.47 4.24
N TYR A 250 1.85 -1.56 5.14
CA TYR A 250 2.64 -0.39 4.87
C TYR A 250 3.81 -0.46 5.82
N THR A 251 4.95 -0.94 5.33
CA THR A 251 6.20 -0.98 6.08
C THR A 251 7.33 -0.37 5.29
N HIS A 252 8.27 0.19 6.03
CA HIS A 252 9.49 0.77 5.46
C HIS A 252 10.65 -0.23 5.46
N GLN A 253 10.45 -1.43 6.02
CA GLN A 253 11.46 -2.48 6.19
C GLN A 253 10.79 -3.86 6.17
N GLY A 254 11.54 -4.88 5.75
CA GLY A 254 11.11 -6.29 5.70
C GLY A 254 10.97 -6.99 7.05
N ILE A 255 10.58 -6.26 8.10
CA ILE A 255 10.49 -6.77 9.48
C ILE A 255 9.06 -7.20 9.84
N PHE A 256 8.36 -7.80 8.87
CA PHE A 256 6.97 -8.18 8.98
C PHE A 256 6.77 -9.66 8.65
N GLN A 257 6.15 -10.41 9.58
CA GLN A 257 5.88 -11.84 9.40
C GLN A 257 4.42 -12.14 9.14
N GLU A 258 3.51 -11.61 9.97
CA GLU A 258 2.08 -11.91 9.88
C GLU A 258 1.24 -10.76 10.45
N ALA A 259 0.08 -10.51 9.84
CA ALA A 259 -0.98 -9.67 10.41
C ALA A 259 -2.30 -10.42 10.36
N LEU A 260 -3.04 -10.35 11.47
CA LEU A 260 -4.38 -10.89 11.59
C LEU A 260 -5.36 -9.74 11.82
N ILE A 261 -6.29 -9.55 10.89
CA ILE A 261 -7.30 -8.50 10.98
C ILE A 261 -8.63 -9.12 11.37
N PHE A 262 -9.18 -8.68 12.49
CA PHE A 262 -10.47 -9.13 13.00
C PHE A 262 -11.51 -8.02 12.92
N SER A 263 -12.78 -8.39 12.74
CA SER A 263 -13.92 -7.48 12.87
C SER A 263 -14.94 -8.03 13.86
N GLY A 264 -15.64 -7.13 14.54
CA GLY A 264 -16.69 -7.48 15.51
C GLY A 264 -16.19 -8.09 16.81
N VAL A 265 -14.90 -7.91 17.14
CA VAL A 265 -14.26 -8.34 18.38
C VAL A 265 -13.27 -7.29 18.86
N SER A 266 -13.13 -7.13 20.16
CA SER A 266 -12.12 -6.26 20.80
C SER A 266 -10.83 -7.03 21.11
N PRO A 267 -9.71 -6.34 21.39
CA PRO A 267 -8.50 -6.99 21.90
C PRO A 267 -8.78 -7.84 23.15
N GLN A 268 -9.63 -7.36 24.07
CA GLN A 268 -10.00 -8.09 25.29
C GLN A 268 -10.76 -9.38 25.00
N ASP A 269 -11.65 -9.38 24.00
CA ASP A 269 -12.33 -10.60 23.54
C ASP A 269 -11.34 -11.64 23.00
N LEU A 270 -10.21 -11.19 22.44
CA LEU A 270 -9.12 -12.03 21.97
C LEU A 270 -8.16 -12.45 23.09
N GLY A 271 -8.42 -12.01 24.32
CA GLY A 271 -7.60 -12.27 25.49
C GLY A 271 -6.32 -11.42 25.54
N LEU A 272 -6.28 -10.29 24.83
CA LEU A 272 -5.20 -9.31 24.83
C LEU A 272 -5.54 -8.15 25.77
N ASN A 273 -4.53 -7.59 26.45
CA ASN A 273 -4.70 -6.51 27.44
C ASN A 273 -5.74 -6.84 28.53
N VAL A 274 -5.80 -8.11 28.95
CA VAL A 274 -6.61 -8.56 30.08
C VAL A 274 -5.77 -8.45 31.34
N ALA A 275 -6.32 -7.87 32.42
CA ALA A 275 -5.61 -7.70 33.68
C ALA A 275 -5.06 -9.04 34.21
N GLY A 276 -3.76 -9.09 34.50
CA GLY A 276 -3.06 -10.31 34.92
C GLY A 276 -2.81 -11.33 33.79
N GLY A 277 -3.14 -10.98 32.54
CA GLY A 277 -2.90 -11.82 31.37
C GLY A 277 -1.47 -11.68 30.82
N PRO A 278 -0.95 -12.73 30.15
CA PRO A 278 0.43 -12.76 29.66
C PRO A 278 0.71 -11.91 28.42
N PHE A 279 -0.33 -11.41 27.76
CA PHE A 279 -0.24 -10.63 26.52
C PHE A 279 -0.85 -9.24 26.76
N THR A 280 -0.04 -8.37 27.37
CA THR A 280 -0.42 -6.99 27.70
C THR A 280 0.64 -6.06 27.16
N MET A 281 0.23 -5.02 26.43
CA MET A 281 1.12 -3.92 26.07
C MET A 281 1.06 -2.85 27.16
N ASP A 282 2.23 -2.34 27.56
CA ASP A 282 2.32 -1.21 28.50
C ASP A 282 1.78 0.07 27.87
N GLU A 283 2.12 0.30 26.59
CA GLU A 283 1.69 1.45 25.81
C GLU A 283 1.18 1.00 24.44
N PRO A 284 0.16 1.65 23.85
CA PRO A 284 -0.43 1.20 22.60
C PRO A 284 0.49 1.36 21.37
N TRP A 285 1.57 2.14 21.48
CA TRP A 285 2.57 2.37 20.41
C TRP A 285 3.89 1.63 20.63
N GLU A 286 4.01 0.85 21.71
CA GLU A 286 5.20 0.04 22.00
C GLU A 286 4.87 -1.43 21.76
N PRO A 287 5.56 -2.12 20.84
CA PRO A 287 5.32 -3.53 20.60
C PRO A 287 5.52 -4.36 21.87
N TRP A 288 4.65 -5.34 22.06
CA TRP A 288 4.85 -6.40 23.03
C TRP A 288 6.09 -7.21 22.67
N VAL A 289 7.02 -7.32 23.63
CA VAL A 289 8.22 -8.16 23.54
C VAL A 289 8.11 -9.30 24.57
N PRO A 290 8.34 -10.57 24.18
CA PRO A 290 8.16 -11.72 25.07
C PRO A 290 8.89 -11.60 26.42
N SER A 291 10.17 -11.24 26.40
CA SER A 291 11.01 -11.09 27.60
C SER A 291 10.48 -10.09 28.63
N GLN A 292 9.77 -9.04 28.20
CA GLN A 292 9.16 -8.06 29.11
C GLN A 292 7.98 -8.66 29.89
N SER A 293 7.37 -9.73 29.37
CA SER A 293 6.26 -10.45 30.01
C SER A 293 6.68 -11.78 30.64
N GLY A 294 7.98 -11.99 30.84
CA GLY A 294 8.52 -13.21 31.46
C GLY A 294 8.54 -14.44 30.54
N TRP A 295 8.34 -14.25 29.23
CA TRP A 295 8.52 -15.31 28.23
C TRP A 295 9.97 -15.33 27.75
N ALA A 296 10.43 -16.49 27.26
CA ALA A 296 11.65 -16.52 26.46
C ALA A 296 11.40 -15.83 25.12
N ASP A 297 12.35 -15.02 24.67
CA ASP A 297 12.32 -14.46 23.31
C ASP A 297 12.45 -15.60 22.28
N GLY A 298 11.65 -15.56 21.22
CA GLY A 298 11.70 -16.54 20.15
C GLY A 298 10.36 -16.80 19.46
N GLU A 299 10.39 -17.66 18.44
CA GLU A 299 9.20 -18.03 17.65
C GLU A 299 8.12 -18.70 18.50
N ASP A 300 8.49 -19.47 19.52
CA ASP A 300 7.55 -20.14 20.42
C ASP A 300 6.62 -19.15 21.14
N ALA A 301 7.13 -17.97 21.51
CA ALA A 301 6.32 -16.93 22.13
C ALA A 301 5.31 -16.33 21.13
N MET A 302 5.71 -16.11 19.88
CA MET A 302 4.82 -15.65 18.81
C MET A 302 3.76 -16.70 18.47
N LEU A 303 4.13 -17.98 18.42
CA LEU A 303 3.21 -19.10 18.24
C LEU A 303 2.21 -19.20 19.39
N ALA A 304 2.66 -19.02 20.64
CA ALA A 304 1.80 -19.01 21.81
C ALA A 304 0.79 -17.84 21.77
N LEU A 305 1.24 -16.62 21.43
CA LEU A 305 0.38 -15.46 21.23
C LEU A 305 -0.67 -15.73 20.15
N ARG A 306 -0.25 -16.21 18.98
CA ARG A 306 -1.15 -16.55 17.87
C ARG A 306 -2.18 -17.61 18.26
N HIS A 307 -1.75 -18.67 18.94
CA HIS A 307 -2.63 -19.72 19.40
C HIS A 307 -3.66 -19.21 20.42
N HIS A 308 -3.24 -18.34 21.35
CA HIS A 308 -4.11 -17.69 22.32
C HIS A 308 -5.19 -16.84 21.64
N VAL A 309 -4.78 -15.93 20.74
CA VAL A 309 -5.69 -15.07 19.97
C VAL A 309 -6.71 -15.91 19.20
N MET A 310 -6.25 -16.91 18.44
CA MET A 310 -7.14 -17.75 17.62
C MET A 310 -8.06 -18.63 18.47
N THR A 311 -7.62 -19.08 19.64
CA THR A 311 -8.45 -19.83 20.58
C THR A 311 -9.57 -18.98 21.14
N ASN A 312 -9.26 -17.76 21.60
CA ASN A 312 -10.27 -16.84 22.13
C ASN A 312 -11.22 -16.35 21.03
N PHE A 313 -10.73 -16.07 19.83
CA PHE A 313 -11.57 -15.75 18.67
C PHE A 313 -12.61 -16.84 18.38
N ARG A 314 -12.21 -18.13 18.39
CA ARG A 314 -13.14 -19.26 18.19
C ARG A 314 -14.19 -19.33 19.29
N LYS A 315 -13.80 -19.10 20.56
CA LYS A 315 -14.72 -19.06 21.70
C LYS A 315 -15.77 -17.95 21.52
N VAL A 316 -15.33 -16.73 21.27
CA VAL A 316 -16.19 -15.56 21.08
C VAL A 316 -17.14 -15.76 19.90
N LYS A 317 -16.63 -16.26 18.76
CA LYS A 317 -17.45 -16.59 17.60
C LYS A 317 -18.53 -17.63 17.92
N LYS A 318 -18.18 -18.69 18.67
CA LYS A 318 -19.13 -19.72 19.10
C LYS A 318 -20.21 -19.15 20.01
N SER A 319 -19.82 -18.44 21.08
CA SER A 319 -20.77 -17.81 22.01
C SER A 319 -21.72 -16.85 21.29
N CYS A 320 -21.21 -16.11 20.30
CA CYS A 320 -22.02 -15.20 19.50
C CYS A 320 -23.09 -15.90 18.65
N LEU A 321 -22.75 -17.07 18.08
CA LEU A 321 -23.69 -17.89 17.32
C LEU A 321 -24.76 -18.51 18.23
N GLU A 322 -24.37 -18.98 19.42
CA GLU A 322 -25.26 -19.59 20.40
C GLU A 322 -26.23 -18.59 21.04
N ALA A 323 -25.78 -17.36 21.31
CA ALA A 323 -26.58 -16.28 21.91
C ALA A 323 -27.61 -15.64 20.95
N LYS A 324 -27.80 -16.18 19.73
CA LYS A 324 -28.78 -15.73 18.72
C LYS A 324 -28.82 -14.20 18.50
N LYS A 325 -27.67 -13.60 18.15
CA LYS A 325 -27.47 -12.15 17.87
C LYS A 325 -27.76 -11.17 19.00
N ALA A 326 -28.60 -11.49 19.99
CA ALA A 326 -29.03 -10.54 21.01
C ALA A 326 -27.88 -9.96 21.86
N GLN A 327 -26.75 -10.65 21.96
CA GLN A 327 -25.56 -10.21 22.71
C GLN A 327 -24.41 -9.72 21.84
N CYS A 328 -24.50 -9.84 20.51
CA CYS A 328 -23.44 -9.42 19.59
C CYS A 328 -23.87 -8.25 18.74
N GLN A 329 -23.14 -7.13 18.85
CA GLN A 329 -23.34 -5.99 17.96
C GLN A 329 -23.07 -6.34 16.49
N SER A 330 -22.08 -7.22 16.25
CA SER A 330 -21.77 -7.75 14.92
C SER A 330 -21.19 -9.16 15.03
N GLN A 331 -21.24 -9.94 13.96
CA GLN A 331 -20.68 -11.28 13.93
C GLN A 331 -19.14 -11.20 13.87
N PRO A 332 -18.42 -11.84 14.82
CA PRO A 332 -16.97 -11.97 14.78
C PRO A 332 -16.45 -12.60 13.48
N ARG A 333 -15.48 -11.95 12.82
CA ARG A 333 -14.83 -12.45 11.60
C ARG A 333 -13.33 -12.24 11.66
N LEU A 334 -12.56 -13.22 11.19
CA LEU A 334 -11.19 -13.01 10.74
C LEU A 334 -11.34 -12.51 9.30
N VAL A 335 -11.12 -11.22 9.10
CA VAL A 335 -11.33 -10.53 7.82
C VAL A 335 -10.20 -10.86 6.86
N PHE A 336 -8.97 -10.88 7.37
CA PHE A 336 -7.79 -11.05 6.55
C PHE A 336 -6.61 -11.60 7.34
N LYS A 337 -5.78 -12.37 6.65
CA LYS A 337 -4.46 -12.81 7.09
C LYS A 337 -3.47 -12.31 6.06
N LEU A 338 -2.53 -11.48 6.48
CA LEU A 338 -1.39 -11.12 5.66
C LEU A 338 -0.19 -11.96 6.13
N ASN A 339 0.47 -12.64 5.21
CA ASN A 339 1.76 -13.29 5.46
C ASN A 339 2.89 -12.35 5.02
N GLN A 340 4.13 -12.73 5.34
CA GLN A 340 5.35 -12.01 4.99
C GLN A 340 5.35 -11.55 3.53
N THR A 341 5.76 -10.29 3.33
CA THR A 341 6.09 -9.71 2.04
C THR A 341 7.59 -9.90 1.80
N ALA A 342 8.02 -10.15 0.56
CA ALA A 342 9.42 -10.49 0.30
C ALA A 342 10.33 -9.26 0.35
N PHE A 343 11.48 -9.50 0.97
CA PHE A 343 12.76 -8.98 0.55
C PHE A 343 13.60 -10.24 0.34
N ASP A 344 14.13 -10.48 -0.87
CA ASP A 344 14.98 -11.65 -1.07
C ASP A 344 16.32 -11.38 -0.35
N GLU A 345 16.58 -12.11 0.73
CA GLU A 345 17.83 -12.01 1.49
C GLU A 345 19.02 -12.67 0.76
N ASN A 346 18.78 -13.26 -0.42
CA ASN A 346 19.82 -13.91 -1.23
C ASN A 346 20.39 -12.97 -2.31
N GLY A 347 21.11 -11.93 -1.87
CA GLY A 347 21.93 -11.07 -2.72
C GLY A 347 23.40 -11.12 -2.34
#